data_AF-A0A259J9S6-F1
#
_entry.id   AF-A0A259J9S6-F1
#
_cell.length_a   1.000
_cell.length_b   1.000
_cell.length_c   1.000
_cell.angle_alpha   90.00
_cell.angle_beta   90.00
_cell.angle_gamma   90.00
#
_symmetry.space_group_name_H-M   'P 1'
#
loop_
_entity.id
_entity.type
_entity.pdbx_description
1 polymer ?
#
loop_
_entity_poly.entity_id
_entity_poly.type
_entity_poly.pdbx_seq_one_letter_code
_entity_poly.pdbx_strand_id
1 'polypeptide(L)' 'MAEDHKEIDPITGTATTGHDWDGIQELNTPLPRWWLWTFYVT' A
#
# COMPACT_ATOMS: atom_id res chain seq x y z
N MET A 1 -9.65 -2.70 -22.58
CA MET A 1 -8.59 -2.79 -21.55
C MET A 1 -8.80 -1.58 -20.67
N ALA A 2 -9.28 -1.74 -19.44
CA ALA A 2 -9.36 -0.60 -18.53
C ALA A 2 -7.92 -0.20 -18.20
N GLU A 3 -7.53 1.03 -18.53
CA GLU A 3 -6.24 1.58 -18.15
C GLU A 3 -6.28 1.84 -16.63
N ASP A 4 -5.80 0.89 -15.85
CA ASP A 4 -5.63 1.00 -14.40
C ASP A 4 -4.55 2.04 -14.11
N HIS A 5 -4.95 3.31 -14.10
CA HIS A 5 -4.10 4.42 -13.68
C HIS A 5 -3.90 4.30 -12.17
N LYS A 6 -2.88 3.55 -11.79
CA LYS A 6 -2.47 3.39 -10.40
C LYS A 6 -2.10 4.75 -9.83
N GLU A 7 -2.93 5.30 -8.95
CA GLU A 7 -2.63 6.56 -8.27
C GLU A 7 -1.37 6.38 -7.44
N ILE A 8 -0.34 7.20 -7.71
CA ILE A 8 0.92 7.19 -6.98
C ILE A 8 0.90 8.34 -6.00
N ASP A 9 1.05 8.01 -4.71
CA ASP A 9 1.15 9.01 -3.68
C ASP A 9 2.41 9.88 -3.89
N PRO A 10 2.29 11.21 -3.94
CA PRO A 10 3.41 12.09 -4.26
C PRO A 10 4.45 12.21 -3.13
N ILE A 11 4.11 11.82 -1.89
CA ILE A 11 4.99 11.93 -0.73
C ILE A 11 5.80 10.66 -0.56
N THR A 12 5.16 9.50 -0.64
CA THR A 12 5.80 8.19 -0.43
C THR A 12 6.28 7.56 -1.74
N GLY A 13 5.75 7.99 -2.88
CA GLY A 13 6.01 7.37 -4.18
C GLY A 13 5.40 5.98 -4.32
N THR A 14 4.48 5.59 -3.42
CA THR A 14 3.87 4.27 -3.41
C THR A 14 2.51 4.31 -4.06
N ALA A 15 2.18 3.26 -4.82
CA ALA A 15 0.87 3.11 -5.43
C ALA A 15 -0.23 2.89 -4.38
N THR A 16 -1.41 3.46 -4.59
CA THR A 16 -2.59 3.16 -3.79
C THR A 16 -3.28 1.88 -4.28
N THR A 17 -4.17 1.30 -3.48
CA THR A 17 -4.95 0.10 -3.84
C THR A 17 -6.16 0.40 -4.74
N GLY A 18 -6.42 1.66 -5.06
CA GLY A 18 -7.51 2.07 -5.95
C GLY A 18 -8.89 2.19 -5.29
N HIS A 19 -8.98 2.03 -3.97
CA HIS A 19 -10.20 2.33 -3.20
C HIS A 19 -10.02 3.63 -2.42
N ASP A 20 -11.04 4.50 -2.50
CA ASP A 20 -11.16 5.72 -1.69
C ASP A 20 -12.28 5.56 -0.68
N TRP A 21 -11.98 5.89 0.57
CA TRP A 21 -12.91 5.86 1.68
C TRP A 21 -13.00 7.25 2.29
N ASP A 22 -13.93 8.08 1.79
CA ASP A 22 -14.15 9.45 2.31
C ASP A 22 -12.86 10.29 2.28
N GLY A 23 -12.08 10.18 1.20
CA GLY A 23 -10.78 10.85 1.04
C GLY A 23 -9.59 10.17 1.70
N ILE A 24 -9.78 9.00 2.34
CA ILE A 24 -8.68 8.14 2.82
C ILE A 24 -8.40 7.06 1.78
N GLN A 25 -7.15 7.00 1.32
CA GLN A 25 -6.66 5.97 0.40
C GLN A 25 -5.63 5.07 1.09
N GLU A 26 -5.60 3.81 0.69
CA GLU A 26 -4.68 2.82 1.24
C GLU A 26 -3.41 2.69 0.39
N LEU A 27 -2.24 2.75 1.04
CA LEU A 27 -0.95 2.59 0.40
C LEU A 27 -0.59 1.10 0.27
N ASN A 28 -0.23 0.67 -0.94
CA ASN A 28 0.18 -0.71 -1.21
C ASN A 28 1.68 -0.91 -0.89
N THR A 29 1.99 -1.00 0.40
CA THR A 29 3.36 -1.21 0.89
C THR A 29 3.56 -2.63 1.44
N PRO A 30 4.75 -3.24 1.24
CA PRO A 30 5.05 -4.53 1.85
C PRO A 30 5.18 -4.38 3.38
N LEU A 31 4.84 -5.44 4.11
CA LEU A 31 5.00 -5.48 5.56
C LEU A 31 6.48 -5.27 5.97
N PRO A 32 6.75 -4.60 7.10
CA PRO A 32 8.10 -4.46 7.61
C PRO A 32 8.77 -5.80 7.88
N ARG A 33 10.02 -5.96 7.44
CA ARG A 33 10.76 -7.24 7.59
C ARG A 33 10.87 -7.69 9.05
N TRP A 34 11.08 -6.77 9.98
CA TRP A 34 11.15 -7.06 11.42
C TRP A 34 9.84 -7.64 11.97
N TRP A 35 8.70 -7.18 11.44
CA TRP A 35 7.38 -7.66 11.85
C TRP A 35 7.18 -9.13 11.44
N LEU A 36 7.63 -9.49 10.23
CA LEU A 36 7.64 -10.89 9.79
C LEU A 36 8.50 -11.76 10.71
N TRP A 37 9.69 -11.29 11.11
CA TRP A 37 10.51 -12.03 12.08
C TRP A 37 9.78 -12.24 13.41
N THR A 38 9.13 -11.21 13.97
CA THR A 38 8.36 -11.39 15.21
C THR A 38 7.21 -12.38 15.06
N PHE A 39 6.55 -12.42 13.90
CA PHE A 39 5.44 -13.35 13.64
C PHE A 39 5.91 -14.80 13.43
N TYR A 40 7.08 -15.01 12.82
CA TYR A 40 7.63 -16.36 12.58
C TYR A 40 8.43 -16.94 13.75
N VAL A 41 8.98 -16.08 14.62
CA VAL A 41 9.85 -16.50 15.74
C VAL A 41 9.03 -16.89 16.98
N THR A 42 7.78 -16.44 17.09
CA THR A 42 6.79 -16.93 18.07
C THR A 42 6.21 -18.27 17.65
#